data_AF-A0A952M5L0-F1
#
_entry.id   AF-A0A952M5L0-F1
#
_cell.length_a   1.000
_cell.length_b   1.000
_cell.length_c   1.000
_cell.angle_alpha   90.00
_cell.angle_beta   90.00
_cell.angle_gamma   90.00
#
_symmetry.space_group_name_H-M   'P 1'
#
loop_
_entity.id
_entity.type
_entity.pdbx_description
1 polymer ?
#
loop_
_entity_poly.entity_id
_entity_poly.type
_entity_poly.pdbx_seq_one_letter_code
_entity_poly.pdbx_strand_id
1 'polypeptide(L)' 'MEKEDKPANTFLKYSGLGLQMLVTIGVGAWLGHALDQYLELTFPVFLLTFVFVLFGGVMYQLYRTLNKE' A
#
# COMPACT_ATOMS: atom_id res chain seq x y z
N MET A 1 21.92 -25.39 -19.02
CA MET A 1 21.65 -23.97 -19.35
C MET A 1 21.49 -23.25 -18.03
N GLU A 2 22.57 -22.64 -17.57
CA GLU A 2 22.61 -21.81 -16.37
C GLU A 2 21.72 -20.58 -16.64
N LYS A 3 20.64 -20.43 -15.87
CA LYS A 3 19.80 -19.24 -15.96
C LYS A 3 20.55 -18.13 -15.24
N GLU A 4 21.32 -17.35 -15.99
CA GLU A 4 21.83 -16.07 -15.51
C GLU A 4 20.63 -15.16 -15.22
N ASP A 5 20.22 -15.10 -13.95
CA ASP A 5 19.24 -14.15 -13.44
C ASP A 5 19.85 -12.74 -13.46
N LYS A 6 19.70 -12.09 -14.61
CA LYS A 6 20.24 -10.76 -14.89
C LYS A 6 19.65 -9.70 -13.95
N PRO A 7 20.46 -8.74 -13.45
CA PRO A 7 20.06 -7.67 -12.53
C PRO A 7 18.97 -6.72 -13.07
N ALA A 8 18.62 -6.81 -14.35
CA ALA A 8 17.49 -6.10 -14.97
C ALA A 8 16.13 -6.48 -14.35
N ASN A 9 16.00 -7.70 -13.81
CA ASN A 9 14.76 -8.17 -13.21
C ASN A 9 14.44 -7.43 -11.89
N THR A 10 15.48 -6.98 -11.17
CA THR A 10 15.33 -6.36 -9.85
C THR A 10 14.66 -4.99 -9.95
N PHE A 11 15.07 -4.14 -10.91
CA PHE A 11 14.47 -2.82 -11.09
C PHE A 11 13.01 -2.90 -11.57
N LEU A 12 12.74 -3.77 -12.54
CA LEU A 12 11.37 -4.04 -13.01
C LEU A 12 10.48 -4.61 -11.90
N LYS A 13 11.03 -5.50 -11.07
CA LYS A 13 10.33 -6.08 -9.92
C LYS A 13 10.00 -5.04 -8.85
N TYR A 14 10.93 -4.15 -8.50
CA TYR A 14 10.66 -3.07 -7.55
C TYR A 14 9.71 -2.01 -8.11
N SER A 15 9.81 -1.71 -9.40
CA SER A 15 8.86 -0.83 -10.08
C SER A 15 7.46 -1.43 -10.09
N GLY A 16 7.33 -2.73 -10.38
CA GLY A 16 6.06 -3.47 -10.32
C GLY A 16 5.48 -3.53 -8.92
N LEU A 17 6.31 -3.77 -7.90
CA LEU A 17 5.89 -3.74 -6.49
C LEU A 17 5.43 -2.34 -6.05
N GLY A 18 6.18 -1.29 -6.42
CA GLY A 18 5.80 0.10 -6.12
C GLY A 18 4.50 0.50 -6.81
N LEU A 19 4.31 0.09 -8.07
CA LEU A 19 3.06 0.29 -8.80
C LEU A 19 1.90 -0.46 -8.14
N GLN A 20 2.11 -1.71 -7.74
CA GLN A 20 1.13 -2.49 -7.02
C GLN A 20 0.71 -1.80 -5.71
N MET A 21 1.68 -1.33 -4.92
CA MET A 21 1.40 -0.57 -3.69
C MET A 21 0.61 0.71 -3.97
N LEU A 22 1.00 1.47 -4.99
CA LEU A 22 0.29 2.68 -5.42
C LEU A 22 -1.15 2.39 -5.82
N VAL A 23 -1.38 1.34 -6.62
CA VAL A 23 -2.71 0.92 -7.03
C VAL A 23 -3.52 0.45 -5.83
N THR A 24 -2.97 -0.38 -4.94
CA THR A 24 -3.67 -0.84 -3.74
C THR A 24 -4.08 0.32 -2.83
N ILE A 25 -3.17 1.27 -2.58
CA ILE A 25 -3.45 2.45 -1.75
C ILE A 25 -4.46 3.36 -2.45
N GLY A 26 -4.28 3.61 -3.75
CA GLY A 26 -5.19 4.45 -4.54
C GLY A 26 -6.61 3.89 -4.58
N VAL A 27 -6.76 2.59 -4.79
CA VAL A 27 -8.06 1.91 -4.75
C VAL A 27 -8.67 1.94 -3.35
N GLY A 28 -7.87 1.71 -2.30
CA GLY A 28 -8.36 1.77 -0.92
C GLY A 28 -8.82 3.18 -0.52
N ALA A 29 -8.05 4.21 -0.86
CA ALA A 29 -8.40 5.60 -0.62
C ALA A 29 -9.64 6.03 -1.42
N TRP A 30 -9.75 5.61 -2.69
CA TRP A 30 -10.92 5.88 -3.50
C TRP A 30 -12.16 5.18 -2.98
N LEU A 31 -12.06 3.91 -2.56
CA LEU A 31 -13.17 3.18 -1.93
C LEU A 31 -13.59 3.84 -0.62
N GLY A 32 -12.65 4.26 0.23
CA GLY A 32 -12.94 4.99 1.47
C GLY A 32 -13.67 6.30 1.17
N HIS A 33 -13.19 7.07 0.20
CA HIS A 33 -13.83 8.32 -0.20
C HIS A 33 -15.22 8.13 -0.82
N ALA A 34 -15.37 7.15 -1.71
CA ALA A 34 -16.64 6.82 -2.33
C ALA A 34 -17.66 6.32 -1.30
N LEU A 35 -17.22 5.57 -0.29
CA LEU A 35 -18.08 5.11 0.79
C LEU A 35 -18.48 6.26 1.72
N ASP A 36 -17.55 7.17 2.04
CA ASP A 36 -17.83 8.40 2.78
C ASP A 36 -18.88 9.26 2.05
N GLN A 37 -18.76 9.40 0.72
CA GLN A 37 -19.73 10.11 -0.12
C GLN A 37 -21.08 9.40 -0.21
N TYR A 38 -21.07 8.06 -0.38
CA TYR A 38 -22.30 7.26 -0.47
C TYR A 38 -23.11 7.32 0.82
N LEU A 39 -22.44 7.42 1.97
CA LEU A 39 -23.07 7.56 3.28
C LEU A 39 -23.37 9.02 3.65
N GLU A 40 -23.15 9.96 2.72
CA GLU A 40 -23.31 11.42 2.90
C GLU A 40 -22.65 11.94 4.19
N LEU A 41 -21.55 11.33 4.58
CA LEU A 41 -20.88 11.69 5.82
C LEU A 41 -20.23 13.06 5.64
N THR A 42 -20.63 14.00 6.49
CA THR A 42 -20.03 15.35 6.53
C THR A 42 -18.56 15.30 6.96
N PHE A 43 -18.17 14.21 7.62
CA PHE A 43 -16.80 13.94 8.04
C PHE A 43 -16.32 12.63 7.40
N PRO A 44 -15.16 12.61 6.70
CA PRO A 44 -14.69 11.46 5.95
C PRO A 44 -14.07 10.38 6.86
N VAL A 45 -14.92 9.71 7.65
CA VAL A 45 -14.50 8.73 8.66
C VAL A 45 -13.80 7.55 8.02
N PHE A 46 -14.32 7.01 6.91
CA PHE A 46 -13.78 5.81 6.29
C PHE A 46 -12.41 6.06 5.66
N LEU A 47 -12.25 7.16 4.93
CA LEU A 47 -10.96 7.59 4.41
C LEU A 47 -9.93 7.75 5.54
N LEU A 48 -10.30 8.44 6.62
CA LEU A 48 -9.41 8.65 7.76
C LEU A 48 -9.00 7.30 8.39
N THR A 49 -9.96 6.42 8.62
CA THR A 49 -9.73 5.09 9.19
C THR A 49 -8.81 4.26 8.30
N PHE A 50 -9.05 4.27 6.98
CA PHE A 50 -8.23 3.53 6.01
C PHE A 50 -6.78 4.03 6.00
N VAL A 51 -6.57 5.35 6.01
CA VAL A 51 -5.25 5.97 6.09
C VAL A 51 -4.54 5.58 7.38
N PHE A 52 -5.22 5.66 8.53
CA PHE A 52 -4.65 5.27 9.82
C PHE A 52 -4.27 3.79 9.88
N VAL A 53 -5.12 2.89 9.36
CA VAL A 53 -4.86 1.46 9.31
C VAL A 53 -3.68 1.14 8.41
N LEU A 54 -3.63 1.74 7.20
CA LEU A 54 -2.51 1.55 6.28
C LEU A 54 -1.20 2.07 6.88
N PHE A 55 -1.23 3.28 7.47
CA PHE A 55 -0.06 3.87 8.11
C PHE A 55 0.43 3.02 9.29
N GLY A 56 -0.48 2.58 10.17
CA GLY A 56 -0.17 1.69 11.29
C GLY A 56 0.38 0.33 10.84
N GLY A 57 -0.19 -0.24 9.78
CA GLY A 57 0.30 -1.49 9.17
C GLY A 57 1.71 -1.36 8.62
N VAL A 58 2.02 -0.27 7.91
CA VAL A 58 3.37 0.02 7.40
C VAL A 58 4.36 0.23 8.55
N MET A 59 3.99 1.00 9.58
CA MET A 59 4.82 1.20 10.76
C MET A 59 5.08 -0.10 11.52
N TYR A 60 4.06 -0.94 11.69
CA TYR A 60 4.21 -2.24 12.34
C TYR A 60 5.12 -3.17 11.51
N GLN A 61 4.93 -3.21 10.19
CA GLN A 61 5.78 -4.00 9.30
C GLN A 61 7.22 -3.51 9.34
N LEU A 62 7.44 -2.20 9.32
CA LEU A 62 8.77 -1.60 9.43
C LEU A 62 9.41 -1.95 10.77
N TYR A 63 8.70 -1.76 11.88
CA TYR A 63 9.20 -2.11 13.22
C TYR A 63 9.56 -3.59 13.31
N ARG A 64 8.69 -4.48 12.82
CA ARG A 64 8.93 -5.92 12.81
C ARG A 64 10.08 -6.34 11.89
N THR A 65 10.31 -5.60 10.81
CA THR A 65 11.43 -5.86 9.90
C THR A 65 12.74 -5.45 10.57
N LEU A 66 12.78 -4.26 11.19
CA LEU A 66 13.95 -3.75 11.91
C LEU A 66 14.28 -4.56 13.18
N ASN A 67 13.27 -5.03 13.92
CA ASN A 67 13.47 -5.82 15.14
C ASN A 67 13.75 -7.31 14.83
N LYS A 68 13.67 -7.73 13.57
CA LYS A 68 14.04 -9.09 13.16
C LYS A 68 15.46 -9.20 12.62
N GLU A 69 16.13 -8.07 12.39
CA GLU A 69 17.58 -8.00 12.18
C GLU A 69 18.30 -7.88 13.53
#